data_AF-A0A2M9WDD5-F1
#
_entry.id   AF-A0A2M9WDD5-F1
#
_cell.length_a   1.000
_cell.length_b   1.000
_cell.length_c   1.000
_cell.angle_alpha   90.00
_cell.angle_beta   90.00
_cell.angle_gamma   90.00
#
_symmetry.space_group_name_H-M   'P 1'
#
loop_
_entity.id
_entity.type
_entity.pdbx_description
1 polymer ?
#
loop_
_entity_poly.entity_id
_entity_poly.type
_entity_poly.pdbx_seq_one_letter_code
_entity_poly.pdbx_strand_id
1 'polypeptide(L)' 'MTHVFVYLVIATGVHGGSSWNVTPMPNMDVCEQFRESITKPRGIMSDFPRAGMVRCIETKTDKPVNP' A
#
# COMPACT_ATOMS: atom_id res chain seq x y z
N MET A 1 10.14 -15.77 17.22
CA MET A 1 9.66 -14.37 17.32
C MET A 1 9.02 -14.06 15.99
N THR A 2 7.73 -13.74 15.96
CA THR A 2 7.03 -13.43 14.70
C THR A 2 7.19 -11.96 14.41
N HIS A 3 7.78 -11.64 13.26
CA HIS A 3 7.90 -10.27 12.78
C HIS A 3 6.70 -9.95 11.88
N VAL A 4 6.17 -8.74 12.03
CA VAL A 4 5.07 -8.24 11.22
C VAL A 4 5.58 -7.13 10.33
N PHE A 5 5.34 -7.27 9.04
CA PHE A 5 5.63 -6.26 8.03
C PHE A 5 4.33 -5.77 7.42
N VAL A 6 4.20 -4.46 7.27
CA VAL A 6 3.05 -3.85 6.63
C VAL A 6 3.52 -3.17 5.36
N TYR A 7 2.78 -3.35 4.27
CA TYR A 7 3.09 -2.76 2.97
C TYR A 7 1.88 -2.04 2.42
N LEU A 8 2.10 -0.83 1.92
CA LEU A 8 1.18 -0.14 1.03
C LEU A 8 1.51 -0.55 -0.41
N VAL A 9 0.53 -1.09 -1.12
CA VAL A 9 0.65 -1.49 -2.51
C VAL A 9 -0.24 -0.62 -3.37
N ILE A 10 0.33 0.01 -4.40
CA ILE A 10 -0.39 0.82 -5.38
C ILE A 10 -0.22 0.19 -6.75
N ALA A 11 -1.34 -0.22 -7.36
CA ALA A 11 -1.41 -0.72 -8.71
C ALA A 11 -1.70 0.42 -9.69
N THR A 12 -0.96 0.49 -10.79
CA THR A 12 -1.26 1.41 -11.89
C THR A 12 -1.28 0.64 -13.21
N GLY A 13 -2.32 0.88 -14.01
CA GLY A 13 -2.37 0.35 -15.37
C GLY A 13 -1.37 1.08 -16.26
N VAL A 14 -0.53 0.34 -16.97
CA VAL A 14 0.43 0.88 -17.95
C VAL A 14 0.21 0.19 -19.30
N HIS A 15 0.65 0.80 -20.41
CA HIS A 15 0.46 0.19 -21.73
C HIS A 15 1.19 -1.16 -21.79
N GLY A 16 0.45 -2.26 -21.99
CA GLY A 16 1.00 -3.62 -22.03
C GLY A 16 1.13 -4.34 -20.68
N GLY A 17 0.63 -3.79 -19.56
CA GLY A 17 0.70 -4.50 -18.28
C GLY A 17 0.20 -3.71 -17.06
N SER A 18 0.69 -4.10 -15.88
CA SER A 18 0.43 -3.43 -14.61
C SER A 18 1.74 -3.11 -13.92
N SER A 19 1.88 -1.88 -13.43
CA SER A 19 2.95 -1.48 -12.53
C SER A 19 2.46 -1.54 -11.09
N TRP A 20 3.36 -1.89 -10.17
CA TRP A 20 3.06 -2.01 -8.75
C TRP A 20 4.14 -1.29 -7.96
N ASN A 21 3.73 -0.31 -7.15
CA ASN A 21 4.61 0.34 -6.19
C ASN A 21 4.33 -0.22 -4.79
N VAL A 22 5.38 -0.65 -4.08
CA VAL A 22 5.28 -1.31 -2.77
C VAL A 22 6.14 -0.54 -1.77
N THR A 23 5.48 0.07 -0.79
CA THR A 23 6.13 0.90 0.23
C THR A 23 5.96 0.26 1.61
N PRO A 24 7.04 0.03 2.39
CA PRO A 24 6.91 -0.45 3.76
C PRO A 24 6.27 0.62 4.64
N MET A 25 5.34 0.20 5.50
CA MET A 25 4.61 1.06 6.42
C MET A 25 4.95 0.70 7.88
N PRO A 26 4.96 1.68 8.80
CA PRO A 26 5.29 1.43 10.20
C PRO A 26 4.34 0.46 10.91
N ASN A 27 3.05 0.50 10.56
CA ASN A 27 2.01 -0.38 11.08
C ASN A 27 0.74 -0.30 10.21
N MET A 28 -0.26 -1.13 10.52
CA MET A 28 -1.51 -1.23 9.76
C MET A 28 -2.35 0.06 9.83
N ASP A 29 -2.46 0.68 11.01
CA ASP A 29 -3.28 1.87 11.19
C ASP A 29 -2.75 3.05 10.35
N VAL A 30 -1.44 3.25 10.33
CA VAL A 30 -0.79 4.27 9.50
C VAL A 30 -0.97 3.96 8.01
N CYS A 31 -0.89 2.69 7.62
CA CYS A 31 -1.15 2.29 6.24
C CYS A 31 -2.58 2.64 5.81
N GLU A 32 -3.56 2.32 6.65
CA GLU A 32 -4.98 2.56 6.37
C GLU A 32 -5.30 4.06 6.30
N GLN A 33 -4.78 4.85 7.24
CA GLN A 33 -4.87 6.31 7.18
C GLN A 33 -4.29 6.88 5.89
N PHE A 34 -3.13 6.37 5.46
CA PHE A 34 -2.50 6.82 4.23
C PHE A 34 -3.31 6.39 3.00
N ARG A 35 -3.77 5.13 2.93
CA ARG A 35 -4.65 4.61 1.88
C ARG A 35 -5.87 5.51 1.72
N GLU A 36 -6.55 5.83 2.80
CA GLU A 36 -7.71 6.74 2.77
C GLU A 36 -7.33 8.13 2.25
N SER A 37 -6.18 8.65 2.68
CA SER A 37 -5.74 9.99 2.27
C SER A 37 -5.47 10.13 0.76
N ILE A 38 -5.00 9.05 0.12
CA ILE A 38 -4.65 9.03 -1.31
C ILE A 38 -5.76 8.49 -2.22
N THR A 39 -6.79 7.85 -1.65
CA THR A 39 -7.93 7.31 -2.41
C THR A 39 -9.19 8.18 -2.31
N LYS A 40 -9.28 9.03 -1.28
CA LYS A 40 -10.38 10.00 -1.15
C LYS A 40 -10.18 11.16 -2.12
N PRO A 41 -11.16 11.48 -2.99
CA PRO A 41 -11.07 12.64 -3.86
C PRO A 41 -10.99 13.92 -3.03
N ARG A 42 -9.93 14.71 -3.20
CA ARG A 42 -9.83 16.06 -2.63
C ARG A 42 -10.21 17.09 -3.70
N GLY A 43 -11.50 17.23 -3.98
CA GLY A 43 -12.02 18.22 -4.93
C GLY A 43 -12.12 17.73 -6.39
N ILE A 44 -11.95 18.64 -7.36
CA ILE A 44 -12.18 18.42 -8.82
C ILE A 44 -11.01 17.68 -9.51
N MET A 45 -9.96 17.30 -8.78
CA MET A 45 -8.81 16.61 -9.37
C MET A 45 -9.07 15.11 -9.55
N SER A 46 -8.91 14.64 -10.79
CA SER A 46 -9.17 13.27 -11.23
C SER A 46 -8.01 12.28 -11.06
N ASP A 47 -6.82 12.73 -10.63
CA ASP A 47 -5.59 11.93 -10.60
C ASP A 47 -5.35 11.20 -9.27
N PHE A 48 -6.40 10.64 -8.69
CA PHE A 48 -6.27 9.75 -7.54
C PHE A 48 -6.31 8.29 -7.97
N PRO A 49 -5.43 7.42 -7.44
CA PRO A 49 -5.58 5.99 -7.62
C PRO A 49 -6.97 5.56 -7.13
N ARG A 50 -7.68 4.76 -7.93
CA ARG A 50 -8.97 4.22 -7.50
C ARG A 50 -8.78 3.43 -6.21
N ALA A 51 -9.74 3.48 -5.29
CA ALA A 51 -9.63 2.78 -4.01
C ALA A 51 -9.30 1.27 -4.17
N GLY A 52 -9.79 0.61 -5.22
CA GLY A 52 -9.46 -0.80 -5.52
C GLY A 52 -8.03 -1.07 -5.99
N MET A 53 -7.25 -0.03 -6.32
CA MET A 53 -5.86 -0.12 -6.76
C MET A 53 -4.86 0.09 -5.62
N VAL A 54 -5.31 0.51 -4.43
CA VAL A 54 -4.45 0.74 -3.27
C VAL A 54 -4.82 -0.23 -2.16
N ARG A 55 -3.85 -0.96 -1.62
CA ARG A 55 -4.07 -1.95 -0.56
C ARG A 55 -3.00 -1.91 0.52
N CYS A 56 -3.43 -2.12 1.76
CA CYS A 56 -2.56 -2.42 2.88
C CYS A 56 -2.47 -3.93 3.05
N ILE A 57 -1.24 -4.45 3.11
CA ILE A 57 -0.97 -5.88 3.23
C ILE A 57 -0.11 -6.09 4.48
N GLU A 58 -0.60 -6.94 5.38
CA GLU A 58 0.16 -7.42 6.53
C GLU A 58 0.77 -8.78 6.20
N THR A 59 2.08 -8.92 6.43
CA THR A 59 2.82 -10.16 6.26
C THR A 59 3.49 -10.53 7.56
N LYS A 60 3.22 -11.74 8.05
CA LYS A 60 3.85 -12.31 9.23
C LYS A 60 4.96 -13.25 8.80
N THR A 61 6.11 -13.17 9.44
CA THR A 61 7.24 -14.07 9.19
C THR A 61 7.88 -14.50 10.49
N ASP A 62 8.18 -15.79 10.58
CA ASP A 62 8.95 -16.38 11.68
C ASP A 62 10.44 -16.55 11.31
N LYS A 63 10.82 -16.14 10.09
CA LYS A 63 12.21 -16.16 9.64
C LYS A 63 13.01 -15.06 10.35
N PRO A 64 14.30 -15.29 10.63
CA PRO A 64 15.17 -14.25 11.17
C PRO A 64 15.24 -13.08 10.17
N VAL A 65 14.99 -11.88 10.67
CA VAL A 65 15.20 -10.63 9.93
C VAL A 65 16.68 -10.32 10.05
N ASN A 66 17.40 -10.24 8.93
CA ASN A 66 18.83 -9.94 8.96
C ASN A 66 19.08 -8.63 9.73
N PRO A 67 20.07 -8.59 10.63
CA PRO A 67 20.48 -7.38 11.33
C PRO A 67 21.21 -6.39 10.42
#